data_AF-A0A9W7B9A6-F1
#
_entry.id   AF-A0A9W7B9A6-F1
#
_cell.length_a   1.000
_cell.length_b   1.000
_cell.length_c   1.000
_cell.angle_alpha   90.00
_cell.angle_beta   90.00
_cell.angle_gamma   90.00
#
_symmetry.space_group_name_H-M   'P 1'
#
loop_
_entity.id
_entity.type
_entity.pdbx_description
1 polymer ?
#
loop_
_entity_poly.entity_id
_entity_poly.type
_entity_poly.pdbx_seq_one_letter_code
_entity_poly.pdbx_strand_id
1 'polypeptide(L)'
;MIDADDPNALFSEFEDLEETSNSTVDMDDDDDTFLPPKKMASDMNSHELRSMLMERGITPKGFEDEDAETLQKILDEDYERDLESKKQERKEARILAAKQAGLAKRRQKMDQQLHEEQVELEKDDRMEFFLQLVKSNTAPSTARIQLNDVTSRSMAKALWTTNCIVALDVSRMQLSDLAGAYLCRALKNNRSIVKLDLEANLFGPKTCKALADALLTNDVVTHVNLESNLLVKNDAGSHDVTGVAAIADMLCTNKTLLYLNLWRCNVQSEGGHQLVNGIMENQTLIFFEVGNNGLVQSQYKKIAEKLDLNKGRYEAIKELHSENERKAEAEAAILKAQEDEKNKKEQLQQWMEDQKVLRANQRREELEAAAAKARAEAALRRQEEEERLKKEADEAAAKEAKKKKKKGKKK
;
A
#
# COMPACT_ATOMS: atom_id res chain seq x y z
N MET A 1 3.35 23.42 3.73
CA MET A 1 2.98 22.14 3.10
C MET A 1 2.53 21.24 4.22
N ILE A 2 1.26 20.85 4.22
CA ILE A 2 0.78 19.78 5.10
C ILE A 2 1.28 18.49 4.46
N ASP A 3 2.00 17.65 5.21
CA ASP A 3 2.43 16.34 4.74
C ASP A 3 1.19 15.53 4.36
N ALA A 4 1.08 15.12 3.10
CA ALA A 4 -0.08 14.36 2.62
C ALA A 4 -0.22 12.98 3.28
N ASP A 5 0.81 12.55 4.01
CA ASP A 5 0.89 11.29 4.73
C ASP A 5 0.71 11.42 6.25
N ASP A 6 0.54 12.63 6.81
CA ASP A 6 0.27 12.79 8.26
C ASP A 6 -1.21 12.44 8.57
N PRO A 7 -1.47 11.35 9.32
CA PRO A 7 -2.84 10.96 9.69
C PRO A 7 -3.56 12.03 10.50
N ASN A 8 -2.86 12.92 11.22
CA ASN A 8 -3.52 13.97 11.98
C ASN A 8 -4.10 15.05 11.06
N ALA A 9 -3.37 15.40 9.99
CA ALA A 9 -3.85 16.37 9.02
C ALA A 9 -5.00 15.82 8.17
N LEU A 10 -4.90 14.56 7.73
CA LEU A 10 -5.89 13.90 6.87
C LEU A 10 -7.28 13.73 7.50
N PHE A 11 -7.33 13.67 8.83
CA PHE A 11 -8.55 13.47 9.61
C PHE A 11 -9.13 14.78 10.16
N SER A 12 -8.39 15.89 10.09
CA SER A 12 -8.85 17.22 10.50
C SER A 12 -9.84 17.87 9.52
N GLU A 13 -9.89 17.40 8.27
CA GLU A 13 -10.70 17.99 7.18
C GLU A 13 -12.21 17.71 7.25
N PHE A 14 -12.66 16.82 8.14
CA PHE A 14 -14.04 16.33 8.16
C PHE A 14 -15.08 17.37 8.65
N GLU A 15 -14.63 18.47 9.26
CA GLU A 15 -15.51 19.51 9.80
C GLU A 15 -15.60 20.78 8.94
N ASP A 16 -14.76 20.99 7.92
CA ASP A 16 -14.69 22.29 7.21
C ASP A 16 -14.48 22.17 5.68
N LEU A 17 -15.41 21.53 4.96
CA LEU A 17 -15.38 21.52 3.48
C LEU A 17 -16.45 22.37 2.79
N GLU A 18 -17.17 23.25 3.51
CA GLU A 18 -18.14 24.15 2.86
C GLU A 18 -17.85 25.66 2.98
N GLU A 19 -16.86 26.12 3.75
CA GLU A 19 -16.76 27.58 4.04
C GLU A 19 -15.62 28.36 3.39
N THR A 20 -14.66 27.77 2.67
CA THR A 20 -13.46 28.55 2.27
C THR A 20 -13.11 28.61 0.79
N SER A 21 -13.96 28.12 -0.13
CA SER A 21 -13.65 28.23 -1.57
C SER A 21 -14.49 29.24 -2.34
N ASN A 22 -15.43 29.95 -1.72
CA ASN A 22 -16.24 30.94 -2.45
C ASN A 22 -16.75 32.11 -1.61
N SER A 23 -15.99 32.55 -0.59
CA SER A 23 -16.21 33.92 -0.09
C SER A 23 -15.70 34.87 -1.18
N THR A 24 -16.59 35.30 -2.07
CA THR A 24 -16.44 36.57 -2.78
C THR A 24 -16.10 37.57 -1.69
N VAL A 25 -14.85 38.03 -1.66
CA VAL A 25 -14.42 39.01 -0.67
C VAL A 25 -15.12 40.29 -1.08
N ASP A 26 -16.27 40.58 -0.45
CA ASP A 26 -17.00 41.81 -0.68
C ASP A 26 -16.03 42.99 -0.48
N MET A 27 -15.88 43.75 -1.57
CA MET A 27 -14.99 44.90 -1.66
C MET A 27 -15.72 46.10 -1.07
N ASP A 28 -15.65 46.25 0.24
CA ASP A 28 -15.95 47.54 0.86
C ASP A 28 -14.79 48.49 0.52
N ASP A 29 -14.98 49.25 -0.56
CA ASP A 29 -14.02 50.21 -1.15
C ASP A 29 -13.98 51.56 -0.40
N ASP A 30 -14.74 51.73 0.69
CA ASP A 30 -15.02 53.03 1.33
C ASP A 30 -14.02 53.44 2.46
N ASP A 31 -12.77 52.99 2.42
CA ASP A 31 -11.74 53.41 3.39
C ASP A 31 -10.75 54.41 2.77
N ASP A 32 -11.05 55.70 2.94
CA ASP A 32 -10.29 56.85 2.42
C ASP A 32 -8.89 57.01 3.06
N THR A 33 -8.56 56.24 4.10
CA THR A 33 -7.27 56.36 4.80
C THR A 33 -6.06 55.87 4.00
N PHE A 34 -6.27 55.26 2.83
CA PHE A 34 -5.23 54.59 2.06
C PHE A 34 -4.96 55.17 0.65
N LEU A 35 -5.68 56.22 0.25
CA LEU A 35 -5.51 56.85 -1.06
C LEU A 35 -4.06 57.36 -1.23
N PRO A 36 -3.40 57.09 -2.38
CA PRO A 36 -2.11 57.71 -2.68
C PRO A 36 -2.26 59.25 -2.68
N PRO A 37 -1.20 60.02 -2.38
CA PRO A 37 -1.29 61.47 -2.38
C PRO A 37 -1.44 61.99 -3.82
N LYS A 38 -2.55 62.66 -4.13
CA LYS A 38 -2.79 63.28 -5.43
C LYS A 38 -2.00 64.60 -5.54
N LYS A 39 -1.13 64.72 -6.55
CA LYS A 39 -0.36 65.95 -6.83
C LYS A 39 -1.06 66.78 -7.90
N MET A 40 -1.08 68.10 -7.72
CA MET A 40 -1.64 69.04 -8.71
C MET A 40 -0.52 69.89 -9.30
N ALA A 41 -0.50 70.01 -10.64
CA ALA A 41 0.43 70.87 -11.36
C ALA A 41 0.19 72.36 -11.03
N SER A 42 -1.01 72.73 -10.57
CA SER A 42 -1.34 74.08 -10.10
C SER A 42 -0.57 74.51 -8.85
N ASP A 43 -0.11 73.53 -8.06
CA ASP A 43 0.57 73.78 -6.79
C ASP A 43 2.09 73.90 -6.97
N MET A 44 2.57 73.75 -8.22
CA MET A 44 3.99 73.72 -8.58
C MET A 44 4.45 75.04 -9.21
N ASN A 45 5.68 75.45 -8.92
CA ASN A 45 6.26 76.62 -9.57
C ASN A 45 6.76 76.30 -11.00
N SER A 46 6.95 77.34 -11.82
CA SER A 46 7.37 77.23 -13.23
C SER A 46 8.67 76.42 -13.44
N HIS A 47 9.58 76.43 -12.46
CA HIS A 47 10.82 75.65 -12.52
C HIS A 47 10.58 74.16 -12.24
N GLU A 48 9.79 73.84 -11.21
CA GLU A 48 9.37 72.48 -10.86
C GLU A 48 8.59 71.82 -12.00
N LEU A 49 7.69 72.58 -12.63
CA LEU A 49 6.88 72.13 -13.77
C LEU A 49 7.75 71.68 -14.95
N ARG A 50 8.73 72.53 -15.32
CA ARG A 50 9.68 72.24 -16.41
C ARG A 50 10.63 71.11 -16.05
N SER A 51 11.10 71.06 -14.80
CA SER A 51 11.98 69.99 -14.32
C SER A 51 11.29 68.63 -14.39
N MET A 52 10.05 68.52 -13.92
CA MET A 52 9.30 67.26 -13.90
C MET A 52 8.87 66.78 -15.29
N LEU A 53 8.65 67.70 -16.25
CA LEU A 53 8.44 67.35 -17.66
C LEU A 53 9.73 66.83 -18.31
N MET A 54 10.86 67.50 -18.08
CA MET A 54 12.16 67.06 -18.61
C MET A 54 12.64 65.72 -18.00
N GLU A 55 12.42 65.50 -16.70
CA GLU A 55 12.72 64.22 -16.02
C GLU A 55 11.94 63.05 -16.63
N ARG A 56 10.73 63.30 -17.13
CA ARG A 56 9.91 62.32 -17.84
C ARG A 56 10.16 62.29 -19.36
N GLY A 57 11.17 63.00 -19.85
CA GLY A 57 11.60 63.00 -21.25
C GLY A 57 10.71 63.80 -22.20
N ILE A 58 9.87 64.70 -21.67
CA ILE A 58 8.96 65.53 -22.45
C ILE A 58 9.54 66.94 -22.57
N THR A 59 9.70 67.42 -23.79
CA THR A 59 10.20 68.77 -24.06
C THR A 59 9.13 69.80 -23.69
N PRO A 60 9.38 70.71 -22.72
CA PRO A 60 8.43 71.78 -22.38
C PRO A 60 8.24 72.70 -23.58
N LYS A 61 7.00 73.05 -23.89
CA LYS A 61 6.65 73.96 -24.99
C LYS A 61 6.93 75.42 -24.63
N GLY A 62 7.15 75.73 -23.35
CA GLY A 62 7.53 77.05 -22.87
C GLY A 62 6.34 77.94 -22.49
N PHE A 63 5.12 77.46 -22.69
CA PHE A 63 3.88 78.09 -22.21
C PHE A 63 3.43 77.39 -20.93
N GLU A 64 3.35 78.15 -19.83
CA GLU A 64 3.08 77.59 -18.50
C GLU A 64 1.74 76.86 -18.44
N ASP A 65 0.70 77.37 -19.11
CA ASP A 65 -0.63 76.76 -19.13
C ASP A 65 -0.64 75.42 -19.88
N GLU A 66 0.02 75.34 -21.04
CA GLU A 66 0.08 74.09 -21.84
C GLU A 66 1.00 73.04 -21.20
N ASP A 67 2.12 73.48 -20.63
CA ASP A 67 3.05 72.61 -19.91
C ASP A 67 2.39 72.09 -18.61
N ALA A 68 1.57 72.91 -17.95
CA ALA A 68 0.83 72.50 -16.74
C ALA A 68 -0.30 71.54 -17.05
N GLU A 69 -1.05 71.74 -18.14
CA GLU A 69 -2.07 70.79 -18.58
C GLU A 69 -1.44 69.43 -18.96
N THR A 70 -0.30 69.47 -19.65
CA THR A 70 0.44 68.26 -20.04
C THR A 70 0.97 67.51 -18.80
N LEU A 71 1.56 68.23 -17.84
CA LEU A 71 2.04 67.63 -16.60
C LEU A 71 0.89 67.10 -15.73
N GLN A 72 -0.24 67.81 -15.64
CA GLN A 72 -1.40 67.39 -14.87
C GLN A 72 -1.97 66.07 -15.38
N LYS A 73 -2.09 65.89 -16.71
CA LYS A 73 -2.53 64.61 -17.30
C LYS A 73 -1.65 63.44 -16.89
N ILE A 74 -0.33 63.65 -16.88
CA ILE A 74 0.64 62.62 -16.48
C ILE A 74 0.55 62.33 -14.98
N LEU A 75 0.37 63.36 -14.15
CA LEU A 75 0.20 63.18 -12.70
C LEU A 75 -1.10 62.45 -12.37
N ASP A 76 -2.19 62.69 -13.12
CA ASP A 76 -3.44 61.95 -12.99
C ASP A 76 -3.28 60.48 -13.44
N GLU A 77 -2.59 60.21 -14.54
CA GLU A 77 -2.28 58.84 -15.00
C GLU A 77 -1.37 58.09 -14.01
N ASP A 78 -0.35 58.75 -13.44
CA ASP A 78 0.53 58.17 -12.41
C ASP A 78 -0.28 57.89 -11.12
N TYR A 79 -1.19 58.78 -10.73
CA TYR A 79 -2.07 58.58 -9.58
C TYR A 79 -3.03 57.40 -9.76
N GLU A 80 -3.64 57.25 -10.93
CA GLU A 80 -4.52 56.12 -11.25
C GLU A 80 -3.75 54.80 -11.21
N ARG A 81 -2.53 54.76 -11.76
CA ARG A 81 -1.66 53.58 -11.72
C ARG A 81 -1.28 53.19 -10.28
N ASP A 82 -0.92 54.17 -9.44
CA ASP A 82 -0.58 53.95 -8.03
C ASP A 82 -1.81 53.48 -7.24
N LEU A 83 -3.00 54.02 -7.53
CA LEU A 83 -4.25 53.62 -6.92
C LEU A 83 -4.59 52.16 -7.28
N GLU A 84 -4.46 51.78 -8.55
CA GLU A 84 -4.64 50.40 -9.01
C GLU A 84 -3.65 49.43 -8.36
N SER A 85 -2.35 49.79 -8.30
CA SER A 85 -1.32 48.98 -7.64
C SER A 85 -1.64 48.76 -6.16
N LYS A 86 -1.99 49.82 -5.43
CA LYS A 86 -2.38 49.74 -4.01
C LYS A 86 -3.64 48.88 -3.78
N LYS A 87 -4.65 49.00 -4.65
CA LYS A 87 -5.85 48.15 -4.60
C LYS A 87 -5.48 46.68 -4.81
N GLN A 88 -4.59 46.40 -5.76
CA GLN A 88 -4.12 45.05 -6.06
C GLN A 88 -3.30 44.46 -4.89
N GLU A 89 -2.35 45.21 -4.33
CA GLU A 89 -1.57 44.79 -3.15
C GLU A 89 -2.48 44.47 -1.95
N ARG A 90 -3.51 45.29 -1.70
CA ARG A 90 -4.49 45.05 -0.63
C ARG A 90 -5.29 43.77 -0.88
N LYS A 91 -5.73 43.54 -2.12
CA LYS A 91 -6.45 42.32 -2.51
C LYS A 91 -5.57 41.09 -2.27
N GLU A 92 -4.31 41.13 -2.69
CA GLU A 92 -3.34 40.06 -2.48
C GLU A 92 -3.05 39.84 -0.99
N ALA A 93 -2.85 40.91 -0.22
CA ALA A 93 -2.64 40.85 1.23
C ALA A 93 -3.85 40.26 1.96
N ARG A 94 -5.09 40.62 1.57
CA ARG A 94 -6.33 40.07 2.17
C ARG A 94 -6.52 38.60 1.82
N ILE A 95 -6.19 38.19 0.59
CA ILE A 95 -6.18 36.76 0.20
C ILE A 95 -5.13 36.00 1.02
N LEU A 96 -3.93 36.55 1.18
CA LEU A 96 -2.88 35.92 1.99
C LEU A 96 -3.29 35.82 3.46
N ALA A 97 -3.86 36.89 4.03
CA ALA A 97 -4.36 36.91 5.40
C ALA A 97 -5.50 35.91 5.60
N ALA A 98 -6.45 35.80 4.66
CA ALA A 98 -7.53 34.82 4.72
C ALA A 98 -6.99 33.38 4.65
N LYS A 99 -6.00 33.12 3.77
CA LYS A 99 -5.31 31.81 3.71
C LYS A 99 -4.60 31.50 5.03
N GLN A 100 -3.86 32.45 5.60
CA GLN A 100 -3.16 32.27 6.88
C GLN A 100 -4.14 32.06 8.05
N ALA A 101 -5.23 32.84 8.11
CA ALA A 101 -6.27 32.68 9.12
C ALA A 101 -6.97 31.31 9.01
N GLY A 102 -7.25 30.85 7.79
CA GLY A 102 -7.79 29.51 7.53
C GLY A 102 -6.85 28.41 8.01
N LEU A 103 -5.55 28.52 7.71
CA LEU A 103 -4.53 27.58 8.21
C LEU A 103 -4.41 27.61 9.74
N ALA A 104 -4.47 28.78 10.36
CA ALA A 104 -4.42 28.93 11.81
C ALA A 104 -5.66 28.31 12.50
N LYS A 105 -6.86 28.52 11.95
CA LYS A 105 -8.11 27.91 12.45
C LYS A 105 -8.06 26.38 12.34
N ARG A 106 -7.57 25.84 11.21
CA ARG A 106 -7.36 24.40 11.02
C ARG A 106 -6.38 23.82 12.04
N ARG A 107 -5.25 24.51 12.28
CA ARG A 107 -4.26 24.09 13.28
C ARG A 107 -4.86 24.10 14.69
N GLN A 108 -5.60 25.13 15.06
CA GLN A 108 -6.27 25.21 16.37
C GLN A 108 -7.27 24.06 16.57
N LYS A 109 -8.09 23.75 15.55
CA LYS A 109 -9.01 22.59 15.61
C LYS A 109 -8.25 21.27 15.75
N MET A 110 -7.17 21.08 14.99
CA MET A 110 -6.34 19.88 15.10
C MET A 110 -5.78 19.73 16.52
N ASP A 111 -5.23 20.81 17.10
CA ASP A 111 -4.67 20.80 18.45
C ASP A 111 -5.75 20.49 19.51
N GLN A 112 -6.97 21.02 19.33
CA GLN A 112 -8.11 20.69 20.19
C GLN A 112 -8.50 19.21 20.11
N GLN A 113 -8.58 18.65 18.91
CA GLN A 113 -8.91 17.24 18.70
C GLN A 113 -7.83 16.32 19.28
N LEU A 114 -6.55 16.67 19.10
CA LEU A 114 -5.44 15.92 19.70
C LEU A 114 -5.48 15.94 21.23
N HIS A 115 -5.81 17.10 21.82
CA HIS A 115 -5.96 17.21 23.26
C HIS A 115 -7.14 16.38 23.77
N GLU A 116 -8.29 16.43 23.10
CA GLU A 116 -9.47 15.62 23.43
C GLU A 116 -9.17 14.12 23.38
N GLU A 117 -8.46 13.68 22.33
CA GLU A 117 -8.00 12.30 22.19
C GLU A 117 -7.09 11.86 23.33
N GLN A 118 -6.11 12.69 23.71
CA GLN A 118 -5.21 12.39 24.83
C GLN A 118 -5.96 12.26 26.15
N VAL A 119 -6.82 13.22 26.46
CA VAL A 119 -7.62 13.23 27.70
C VAL A 119 -8.54 12.01 27.77
N GLU A 120 -9.09 11.57 26.65
CA GLU A 120 -9.96 10.38 26.64
C GLU A 120 -9.17 9.08 26.76
N LEU A 121 -7.98 9.00 26.16
CA LEU A 121 -7.10 7.83 26.29
C LEU A 121 -6.55 7.66 27.70
N GLU A 122 -6.26 8.77 28.39
CA GLU A 122 -5.83 8.75 29.80
C GLU A 122 -6.91 8.20 30.76
N LYS A 123 -8.18 8.16 30.34
CA LYS A 123 -9.27 7.58 31.15
C LYS A 123 -9.40 6.06 31.00
N ASP A 124 -8.90 5.50 29.90
CA ASP A 124 -9.03 4.07 29.59
C ASP A 124 -7.67 3.47 29.20
N ASP A 125 -6.91 3.06 30.23
CA ASP A 125 -5.63 2.37 30.10
C ASP A 125 -5.69 1.16 29.15
N ARG A 126 -6.85 0.48 29.07
CA ARG A 126 -7.00 -0.68 28.17
C ARG A 126 -7.06 -0.24 26.72
N MET A 127 -7.75 0.86 26.43
CA MET A 127 -7.80 1.44 25.09
C MET A 127 -6.43 1.99 24.69
N GLU A 128 -5.73 2.67 25.59
CA GLU A 128 -4.37 3.16 25.31
C GLU A 128 -3.42 2.00 24.99
N PHE A 129 -3.40 0.96 25.83
CA PHE A 129 -2.57 -0.22 25.60
C PHE A 129 -2.90 -0.90 24.27
N PHE A 130 -4.19 -1.04 23.94
CA PHE A 130 -4.58 -1.63 22.67
C PHE A 130 -4.14 -0.77 21.48
N LEU A 131 -4.28 0.56 21.54
CA LEU A 131 -3.75 1.45 20.49
C LEU A 131 -2.25 1.32 20.33
N GLN A 132 -1.49 1.13 21.42
CA GLN A 132 -0.05 0.87 21.33
C GLN A 132 0.22 -0.43 20.56
N LEU A 133 -0.54 -1.50 20.81
CA LEU A 133 -0.41 -2.76 20.06
C LEU A 133 -0.72 -2.60 18.57
N VAL A 134 -1.74 -1.80 18.22
CA VAL A 134 -2.07 -1.50 16.82
C VAL A 134 -0.92 -0.74 16.18
N LYS A 135 -0.43 0.33 16.83
CA LYS A 135 0.69 1.16 16.36
C LYS A 135 1.99 0.35 16.20
N SER A 136 2.25 -0.63 17.04
CA SER A 136 3.40 -1.54 16.90
C SER A 136 3.17 -2.68 15.91
N ASN A 137 2.00 -2.75 15.27
CA ASN A 137 1.60 -3.78 14.32
C ASN A 137 1.61 -5.20 14.94
N THR A 138 1.39 -5.30 16.26
CA THR A 138 1.37 -6.57 17.04
C THR A 138 -0.01 -6.89 17.60
N ALA A 139 -1.04 -6.12 17.24
CA ALA A 139 -2.41 -6.40 17.62
C ALA A 139 -2.90 -7.73 17.01
N PRO A 140 -3.86 -8.42 17.66
CA PRO A 140 -4.44 -9.64 17.10
C PRO A 140 -5.15 -9.35 15.76
N SER A 141 -5.09 -10.32 14.85
CA SER A 141 -5.71 -10.20 13.52
C SER A 141 -7.23 -10.10 13.56
N THR A 142 -7.87 -10.58 14.62
CA THR A 142 -9.30 -10.35 14.89
C THR A 142 -9.43 -9.57 16.18
N ALA A 143 -10.10 -8.43 16.13
CA ALA A 143 -10.22 -7.54 17.27
C ALA A 143 -11.67 -7.05 17.42
N ARG A 144 -12.23 -7.24 18.63
CA ARG A 144 -13.43 -6.53 19.09
C ARG A 144 -12.99 -5.48 20.09
N ILE A 145 -13.26 -4.22 19.81
CA ILE A 145 -12.72 -3.09 20.57
C ILE A 145 -13.87 -2.21 21.02
N GLN A 146 -13.88 -1.86 22.31
CA GLN A 146 -14.81 -0.87 22.82
C GLN A 146 -14.32 0.51 22.42
N LEU A 147 -15.09 1.19 21.58
CA LEU A 147 -14.78 2.54 21.11
C LEU A 147 -15.88 3.51 21.55
N ASN A 148 -15.47 4.75 21.75
CA ASN A 148 -16.33 5.92 21.78
C ASN A 148 -15.99 6.82 20.58
N ASP A 149 -16.69 7.94 20.42
CA ASP A 149 -16.51 8.81 19.25
C ASP A 149 -15.08 9.38 19.12
N VAL A 150 -14.46 9.73 20.25
CA VAL A 150 -13.11 10.32 20.29
C VAL A 150 -12.05 9.25 20.00
N THR A 151 -12.11 8.12 20.71
CA THR A 151 -11.18 7.00 20.53
C THR A 151 -11.31 6.34 19.16
N SER A 152 -12.48 6.41 18.51
CA SER A 152 -12.65 6.03 17.11
C SER A 152 -11.78 6.84 16.17
N ARG A 153 -11.56 8.13 16.46
CA ARG A 153 -10.65 8.98 15.69
C ARG A 153 -9.20 8.54 15.87
N SER A 154 -8.76 8.32 17.12
CA SER A 154 -7.41 7.81 17.40
C SER A 154 -7.17 6.43 16.79
N MET A 155 -8.17 5.55 16.83
CA MET A 155 -8.13 4.24 16.19
C MET A 155 -8.01 4.35 14.67
N ALA A 156 -8.80 5.22 14.04
CA ALA A 156 -8.75 5.42 12.61
C ALA A 156 -7.37 5.94 12.14
N LYS A 157 -6.75 6.84 12.91
CA LYS A 157 -5.37 7.29 12.67
C LYS A 157 -4.35 6.16 12.78
N ALA A 158 -4.50 5.27 13.76
CA ALA A 158 -3.63 4.09 13.90
C ALA A 158 -3.81 3.13 12.71
N LEU A 159 -5.06 2.79 12.38
CA LEU A 159 -5.42 1.90 11.27
C LEU A 159 -4.96 2.43 9.91
N TRP A 160 -4.83 3.74 9.72
CA TRP A 160 -4.31 4.34 8.49
C TRP A 160 -2.88 3.87 8.16
N THR A 161 -2.05 3.64 9.18
CA THR A 161 -0.61 3.33 9.03
C THR A 161 -0.26 1.87 9.27
N THR A 162 -1.17 1.12 9.90
CA THR A 162 -0.91 -0.25 10.38
C THR A 162 -1.67 -1.28 9.58
N ASN A 163 -1.13 -2.49 9.46
CA ASN A 163 -1.72 -3.56 8.63
C ASN A 163 -1.83 -4.90 9.39
N CYS A 164 -2.13 -4.87 10.69
CA CYS A 164 -2.21 -6.07 11.54
C CYS A 164 -3.63 -6.64 11.68
N ILE A 165 -4.66 -5.79 11.69
CA ILE A 165 -6.05 -6.21 11.94
C ILE A 165 -6.70 -6.64 10.62
N VAL A 166 -7.18 -7.88 10.57
CA VAL A 166 -7.87 -8.50 9.43
C VAL A 166 -9.39 -8.46 9.60
N ALA A 167 -9.88 -8.61 10.83
CA ALA A 167 -11.29 -8.53 11.18
C ALA A 167 -11.49 -7.57 12.35
N LEU A 168 -12.20 -6.47 12.10
CA LEU A 168 -12.49 -5.45 13.10
C LEU A 168 -13.99 -5.44 13.43
N ASP A 169 -14.30 -5.59 14.71
CA ASP A 169 -15.66 -5.53 15.25
C ASP A 169 -15.80 -4.36 16.23
N VAL A 170 -16.62 -3.40 15.84
CA VAL A 170 -16.99 -2.22 16.64
C VAL A 170 -18.52 -2.07 16.70
N SER A 171 -19.21 -3.21 16.65
CA SER A 171 -20.67 -3.26 16.72
C SER A 171 -21.19 -2.90 18.11
N ARG A 172 -22.37 -2.25 18.16
CA ARG A 172 -23.12 -1.93 19.38
C ARG A 172 -22.35 -0.99 20.34
N MET A 173 -21.71 0.03 19.77
CA MET A 173 -20.88 0.99 20.52
C MET A 173 -21.50 2.39 20.61
N GLN A 174 -22.69 2.60 20.04
CA GLN A 174 -23.37 3.90 19.96
C GLN A 174 -22.54 4.99 19.26
N LEU A 175 -21.66 4.58 18.35
CA LEU A 175 -20.79 5.51 17.62
C LEU A 175 -21.59 6.43 16.72
N SER A 176 -21.26 7.72 16.72
CA SER A 176 -21.91 8.68 15.83
C SER A 176 -21.52 8.52 14.37
N ASP A 177 -22.32 9.13 13.50
CA ASP A 177 -22.07 9.26 12.05
C ASP A 177 -20.69 9.87 11.73
N LEU A 178 -20.14 10.73 12.60
CA LEU A 178 -18.80 11.27 12.41
C LEU A 178 -17.71 10.24 12.78
N ALA A 179 -17.88 9.53 13.89
CA ALA A 179 -16.96 8.48 14.32
C ALA A 179 -16.86 7.35 13.28
N GLY A 180 -17.99 6.92 12.72
CA GLY A 180 -18.02 5.94 11.64
C GLY A 180 -17.31 6.42 10.38
N ALA A 181 -17.47 7.70 10.03
CA ALA A 181 -16.78 8.28 8.88
C ALA A 181 -15.25 8.30 9.05
N TYR A 182 -14.74 8.52 10.26
CA TYR A 182 -13.31 8.37 10.56
C TYR A 182 -12.84 6.93 10.34
N LEU A 183 -13.51 5.95 10.94
CA LEU A 183 -13.14 4.53 10.80
C LEU A 183 -13.13 4.08 9.34
N CYS A 184 -14.15 4.47 8.56
CA CYS A 184 -14.22 4.15 7.13
C CYS A 184 -13.11 4.83 6.31
N ARG A 185 -12.72 6.07 6.64
CA ARG A 185 -11.62 6.76 5.93
C ARG A 185 -10.30 6.03 6.10
N ALA A 186 -10.03 5.43 7.26
CA ALA A 186 -8.83 4.63 7.48
C ALA A 186 -8.66 3.49 6.46
N LEU A 187 -9.78 2.95 5.95
CA LEU A 187 -9.77 1.88 4.95
C LEU A 187 -9.18 2.33 3.61
N LYS A 188 -9.13 3.63 3.29
CA LYS A 188 -8.49 4.11 2.05
C LYS A 188 -7.05 3.67 1.93
N ASN A 189 -6.32 3.65 3.05
CA ASN A 189 -4.91 3.27 3.08
C ASN A 189 -4.65 1.91 3.75
N ASN A 190 -5.57 1.43 4.60
CA ASN A 190 -5.42 0.11 5.21
C ASN A 190 -5.54 -1.00 4.14
N ARG A 191 -4.61 -1.96 4.16
CA ARG A 191 -4.61 -3.11 3.23
C ARG A 191 -4.67 -4.46 3.96
N SER A 192 -5.08 -4.45 5.22
CA SER A 192 -5.19 -5.66 6.04
C SER A 192 -6.63 -6.02 6.40
N ILE A 193 -7.50 -5.04 6.61
CA ILE A 193 -8.89 -5.28 7.04
C ILE A 193 -9.66 -5.91 5.88
N VAL A 194 -10.09 -7.14 6.08
CA VAL A 194 -10.91 -7.93 5.15
C VAL A 194 -12.37 -7.93 5.59
N LYS A 195 -12.62 -7.91 6.91
CA LYS A 195 -13.96 -7.92 7.51
C LYS A 195 -14.14 -6.76 8.48
N LEU A 196 -15.25 -6.03 8.32
CA LEU A 196 -15.58 -4.88 9.15
C LEU A 196 -17.02 -4.99 9.64
N ASP A 197 -17.18 -5.09 10.95
CA ASP A 197 -18.49 -5.10 11.62
C ASP A 197 -18.78 -3.77 12.31
N LEU A 198 -19.81 -3.09 11.80
CA LEU A 198 -20.30 -1.76 12.18
C LEU A 198 -21.74 -1.82 12.70
N GLU A 199 -22.28 -3.02 12.99
CA GLU A 199 -23.67 -3.23 13.38
C GLU A 199 -24.11 -2.37 14.58
N ALA A 200 -25.36 -1.88 14.54
CA ALA A 200 -26.07 -1.26 15.65
C ALA A 200 -25.31 -0.07 16.29
N ASN A 201 -24.91 0.87 15.45
CA ASN A 201 -24.39 2.18 15.83
C ASN A 201 -25.35 3.29 15.36
N LEU A 202 -24.93 4.56 15.47
CA LEU A 202 -25.70 5.72 15.04
C LEU A 202 -25.15 6.28 13.71
N PHE A 203 -24.74 5.39 12.80
CA PHE A 203 -24.20 5.78 11.50
C PHE A 203 -25.30 6.27 10.56
N GLY A 204 -24.93 7.24 9.73
CA GLY A 204 -25.82 7.93 8.80
C GLY A 204 -25.14 8.20 7.45
N PRO A 205 -25.59 9.25 6.74
CA PRO A 205 -25.08 9.56 5.41
C PRO A 205 -23.57 9.85 5.34
N LYS A 206 -22.96 10.39 6.40
CA LYS A 206 -21.52 10.69 6.38
C LYS A 206 -20.69 9.40 6.41
N THR A 207 -21.02 8.46 7.28
CA THR A 207 -20.38 7.13 7.30
C THR A 207 -20.53 6.42 5.97
N CYS A 208 -21.72 6.45 5.35
CA CYS A 208 -21.94 5.84 4.03
C CYS A 208 -21.04 6.43 2.94
N LYS A 209 -20.96 7.77 2.86
CA LYS A 209 -20.10 8.45 1.89
C LYS A 209 -18.63 8.10 2.10
N ALA A 210 -18.15 8.12 3.34
CA ALA A 210 -16.78 7.76 3.68
C ALA A 210 -16.47 6.30 3.34
N LEU A 211 -17.39 5.38 3.63
CA LEU A 211 -17.25 3.97 3.29
C LEU A 211 -17.20 3.75 1.78
N ALA A 212 -18.14 4.36 1.05
CA ALA A 212 -18.20 4.26 -0.41
C ALA A 212 -16.88 4.76 -1.04
N ASP A 213 -16.44 5.95 -0.66
CA ASP A 213 -15.19 6.55 -1.12
C ASP A 213 -13.96 5.70 -0.77
N ALA A 214 -13.95 5.06 0.40
CA ALA A 214 -12.88 4.13 0.75
C ALA A 214 -12.89 2.85 -0.08
N LEU A 215 -14.05 2.23 -0.28
CA LEU A 215 -14.20 0.98 -1.03
C LEU A 215 -14.06 1.13 -2.55
N LEU A 216 -14.10 2.36 -3.08
CA LEU A 216 -13.73 2.63 -4.48
C LEU A 216 -12.24 2.36 -4.75
N THR A 217 -11.39 2.56 -3.74
CA THR A 217 -9.92 2.42 -3.86
C THR A 217 -9.37 1.21 -3.11
N ASN A 218 -10.10 0.70 -2.13
CA ASN A 218 -9.70 -0.46 -1.35
C ASN A 218 -10.07 -1.77 -2.07
N ASP A 219 -9.06 -2.61 -2.29
CA ASP A 219 -9.15 -3.90 -2.97
C ASP A 219 -9.06 -5.12 -2.02
N VAL A 220 -9.13 -4.91 -0.71
CA VAL A 220 -8.93 -5.94 0.32
C VAL A 220 -10.22 -6.25 1.08
N VAL A 221 -11.06 -5.25 1.36
CA VAL A 221 -12.30 -5.43 2.12
C VAL A 221 -13.29 -6.28 1.32
N THR A 222 -13.72 -7.40 1.89
CA THR A 222 -14.66 -8.33 1.27
C THR A 222 -15.98 -8.43 2.03
N HIS A 223 -16.02 -8.06 3.32
CA HIS A 223 -17.21 -8.15 4.16
C HIS A 223 -17.42 -6.87 4.96
N VAL A 224 -18.60 -6.25 4.80
CA VAL A 224 -19.03 -5.11 5.60
C VAL A 224 -20.42 -5.36 6.17
N ASN A 225 -20.56 -5.20 7.49
CA ASN A 225 -21.84 -5.28 8.18
C ASN A 225 -22.23 -3.90 8.73
N LEU A 226 -23.29 -3.29 8.21
CA LEU A 226 -23.86 -2.02 8.66
C LEU A 226 -25.25 -2.19 9.29
N GLU A 227 -25.67 -3.41 9.61
CA GLU A 227 -27.01 -3.69 10.11
C GLU A 227 -27.42 -2.78 11.28
N SER A 228 -28.70 -2.43 11.34
CA SER A 228 -29.29 -1.62 12.41
C SER A 228 -28.66 -0.23 12.59
N ASN A 229 -28.23 0.43 11.50
CA ASN A 229 -27.79 1.83 11.50
C ASN A 229 -28.77 2.73 10.73
N LEU A 230 -29.01 3.97 11.17
CA LEU A 230 -29.94 4.89 10.51
C LEU A 230 -29.29 5.63 9.32
N LEU A 231 -29.03 4.89 8.24
CA LEU A 231 -28.24 5.38 7.09
C LEU A 231 -28.90 6.54 6.34
N VAL A 232 -30.21 6.69 6.45
CA VAL A 232 -31.00 7.79 5.88
C VAL A 232 -31.55 8.64 7.02
N LYS A 233 -31.24 9.94 6.97
CA LYS A 233 -31.80 10.94 7.89
C LYS A 233 -33.09 11.52 7.31
N ASN A 234 -34.07 11.75 8.18
CA ASN A 234 -35.34 12.35 7.82
C ASN A 234 -35.37 13.77 8.37
N ASP A 235 -34.98 14.75 7.56
CA ASP A 235 -35.00 16.16 7.95
C ASP A 235 -36.05 16.91 7.12
N ALA A 236 -36.96 17.62 7.81
CA ALA A 236 -37.95 18.53 7.22
C ALA A 236 -38.79 17.96 6.06
N GLY A 237 -39.08 16.65 6.07
CA GLY A 237 -39.90 15.99 5.04
C GLY A 237 -39.13 15.51 3.81
N SER A 238 -37.79 15.61 3.81
CA SER A 238 -36.91 14.99 2.81
C SER A 238 -36.13 13.82 3.43
N HIS A 239 -35.94 12.76 2.64
CA HIS A 239 -35.11 11.62 2.99
C HIS A 239 -33.71 11.85 2.43
N ASP A 240 -32.71 12.08 3.29
CA ASP A 240 -31.32 12.19 2.84
C ASP A 240 -30.78 10.80 2.46
N VAL A 241 -31.03 10.40 1.21
CA VAL A 241 -30.54 9.17 0.61
C VAL A 241 -29.14 9.32 0.01
N THR A 242 -28.47 10.47 0.19
CA THR A 242 -27.17 10.72 -0.46
C THR A 242 -26.08 9.75 0.00
N GLY A 243 -26.17 9.28 1.25
CA GLY A 243 -25.30 8.22 1.76
C GLY A 243 -25.51 6.89 1.04
N VAL A 244 -26.77 6.46 0.91
CA VAL A 244 -27.13 5.22 0.21
C VAL A 244 -26.79 5.30 -1.28
N ALA A 245 -27.01 6.45 -1.91
CA ALA A 245 -26.63 6.68 -3.30
C ALA A 245 -25.12 6.50 -3.51
N ALA A 246 -24.28 7.02 -2.59
CA ALA A 246 -22.84 6.79 -2.66
C ALA A 246 -22.46 5.30 -2.55
N ILE A 247 -23.14 4.53 -1.70
CA ILE A 247 -22.94 3.07 -1.63
C ILE A 247 -23.33 2.41 -2.96
N ALA A 248 -24.46 2.81 -3.57
CA ALA A 248 -24.88 2.29 -4.85
C ALA A 248 -23.87 2.57 -5.98
N ASP A 249 -23.36 3.80 -6.06
CA ASP A 249 -22.35 4.19 -7.05
C ASP A 249 -21.05 3.39 -6.87
N MET A 250 -20.63 3.18 -5.61
CA MET A 250 -19.48 2.34 -5.30
C MET A 250 -19.71 0.89 -5.77
N LEU A 251 -20.90 0.32 -5.53
CA LEU A 251 -21.23 -1.04 -5.96
C LEU A 251 -21.12 -1.23 -7.49
N CYS A 252 -21.40 -0.22 -8.30
CA CYS A 252 -21.22 -0.29 -9.76
C CYS A 252 -19.79 -0.66 -10.18
N THR A 253 -18.79 -0.22 -9.41
CA THR A 253 -17.37 -0.28 -9.78
C THR A 253 -16.56 -1.23 -8.92
N ASN A 254 -16.97 -1.47 -7.68
CA ASN A 254 -16.22 -2.30 -6.74
C ASN A 254 -16.23 -3.77 -7.19
N LYS A 255 -15.07 -4.42 -7.10
CA LYS A 255 -14.83 -5.80 -7.56
C LYS A 255 -14.36 -6.73 -6.45
N THR A 256 -14.43 -6.30 -5.19
CA THR A 256 -13.79 -6.97 -4.06
C THR A 256 -14.78 -7.33 -2.98
N LEU A 257 -15.81 -6.52 -2.79
CA LEU A 257 -16.87 -6.76 -1.83
C LEU A 257 -17.69 -7.99 -2.25
N LEU A 258 -17.80 -8.95 -1.33
CA LEU A 258 -18.56 -10.19 -1.47
C LEU A 258 -19.82 -10.20 -0.58
N TYR A 259 -19.74 -9.50 0.56
CA TYR A 259 -20.79 -9.42 1.56
C TYR A 259 -21.03 -7.98 2.00
N LEU A 260 -22.29 -7.54 1.90
CA LEU A 260 -22.76 -6.26 2.42
C LEU A 260 -24.08 -6.48 3.19
N ASN A 261 -24.13 -6.12 4.45
CA ASN A 261 -25.36 -6.17 5.24
C ASN A 261 -25.86 -4.76 5.56
N LEU A 262 -27.04 -4.43 5.06
CA LEU A 262 -27.80 -3.20 5.33
C LEU A 262 -29.14 -3.50 6.00
N TRP A 263 -29.31 -4.64 6.68
CA TRP A 263 -30.58 -4.97 7.33
C TRP A 263 -30.95 -3.91 8.37
N ARG A 264 -32.23 -3.47 8.38
CA ARG A 264 -32.76 -2.50 9.36
C ARG A 264 -32.06 -1.14 9.31
N CYS A 265 -31.70 -0.70 8.11
CA CYS A 265 -30.94 0.53 7.88
C CYS A 265 -31.75 1.76 7.43
N ASN A 266 -33.09 1.68 7.46
CA ASN A 266 -34.00 2.76 7.06
C ASN A 266 -33.76 3.26 5.61
N VAL A 267 -33.38 2.38 4.68
CA VAL A 267 -32.98 2.80 3.31
C VAL A 267 -34.12 3.46 2.51
N GLN A 268 -35.37 3.08 2.78
CA GLN A 268 -36.59 3.50 2.08
C GLN A 268 -36.62 3.10 0.58
N SER A 269 -37.78 3.27 -0.04
CA SER A 269 -37.99 2.97 -1.47
C SER A 269 -37.03 3.74 -2.39
N GLU A 270 -36.78 5.02 -2.10
CA GLU A 270 -35.90 5.88 -2.90
C GLU A 270 -34.44 5.41 -2.85
N GLY A 271 -33.88 5.16 -1.66
CA GLY A 271 -32.56 4.55 -1.51
C GLY A 271 -32.50 3.14 -2.12
N GLY A 272 -33.60 2.39 -2.01
CA GLY A 272 -33.75 1.08 -2.66
C GLY A 272 -33.60 1.12 -4.17
N HIS A 273 -34.12 2.15 -4.83
CA HIS A 273 -33.95 2.35 -6.27
C HIS A 273 -32.48 2.56 -6.63
N GLN A 274 -31.74 3.35 -5.82
CA GLN A 274 -30.31 3.55 -6.03
C GLN A 274 -29.54 2.23 -5.86
N LEU A 275 -29.78 1.49 -4.77
CA LEU A 275 -29.11 0.20 -4.53
C LEU A 275 -29.36 -0.80 -5.66
N VAL A 276 -30.57 -0.84 -6.21
CA VAL A 276 -30.88 -1.67 -7.39
C VAL A 276 -30.03 -1.25 -8.58
N ASN A 277 -29.94 0.04 -8.90
CA ASN A 277 -29.10 0.51 -10.01
C ASN A 277 -27.63 0.12 -9.81
N GLY A 278 -27.12 0.26 -8.58
CA GLY A 278 -25.75 -0.12 -8.21
C GLY A 278 -25.45 -1.60 -8.40
N ILE A 279 -26.30 -2.47 -7.87
CA ILE A 279 -26.07 -3.91 -7.90
C ILE A 279 -26.23 -4.51 -9.30
N MET A 280 -27.03 -3.90 -10.19
CA MET A 280 -27.23 -4.42 -11.54
C MET A 280 -25.92 -4.46 -12.35
N GLU A 281 -25.01 -3.51 -12.13
CA GLU A 281 -23.70 -3.48 -12.79
C GLU A 281 -22.66 -4.33 -12.06
N ASN A 282 -22.80 -4.50 -10.74
CA ASN A 282 -21.88 -5.27 -9.92
C ASN A 282 -21.83 -6.76 -10.33
N GLN A 283 -20.67 -7.40 -10.21
CA GLN A 283 -20.47 -8.81 -10.59
C GLN A 283 -19.88 -9.68 -9.49
N THR A 284 -19.62 -9.11 -8.31
CA THR A 284 -18.79 -9.73 -7.26
C THR A 284 -19.54 -9.93 -5.96
N LEU A 285 -20.53 -9.08 -5.66
CA LEU A 285 -21.32 -9.18 -4.44
C LEU A 285 -22.23 -10.42 -4.51
N ILE A 286 -22.10 -11.29 -3.51
CA ILE A 286 -22.79 -12.59 -3.42
C ILE A 286 -23.89 -12.52 -2.36
N PHE A 287 -23.61 -11.82 -1.27
CA PHE A 287 -24.54 -11.63 -0.16
C PHE A 287 -24.83 -10.14 0.01
N PHE A 288 -26.09 -9.77 -0.18
CA PHE A 288 -26.56 -8.41 0.03
C PHE A 288 -27.86 -8.40 0.82
N GLU A 289 -27.75 -8.20 2.13
CA GLU A 289 -28.89 -8.18 3.03
C GLU A 289 -29.50 -6.78 3.07
N VAL A 290 -30.68 -6.63 2.49
CA VAL A 290 -31.42 -5.35 2.45
C VAL A 290 -32.77 -5.45 3.14
N GLY A 291 -32.97 -6.46 3.98
CA GLY A 291 -34.23 -6.69 4.69
C GLY A 291 -34.66 -5.50 5.57
N ASN A 292 -35.95 -5.45 5.91
CA ASN A 292 -36.55 -4.48 6.85
C ASN A 292 -36.12 -3.01 6.61
N ASN A 293 -36.14 -2.59 5.35
CA ASN A 293 -35.67 -1.27 4.92
C ASN A 293 -36.72 -0.40 4.22
N GLY A 294 -37.96 -0.86 4.08
CA GLY A 294 -38.99 -0.13 3.34
C GLY A 294 -38.83 -0.17 1.82
N LEU A 295 -38.04 -1.12 1.28
CA LEU A 295 -37.97 -1.39 -0.16
C LEU A 295 -39.29 -1.99 -0.67
N VAL A 296 -39.62 -1.75 -1.93
CA VAL A 296 -40.77 -2.39 -2.59
C VAL A 296 -40.40 -3.78 -3.11
N GLN A 297 -41.40 -4.66 -3.27
CA GLN A 297 -41.19 -6.06 -3.68
C GLN A 297 -40.40 -6.22 -4.99
N SER A 298 -40.62 -5.32 -5.96
CA SER A 298 -39.89 -5.35 -7.24
C SER A 298 -38.40 -5.07 -7.08
N GLN A 299 -37.99 -4.27 -6.08
CA GLN A 299 -36.58 -4.01 -5.78
C GLN A 299 -35.92 -5.24 -5.16
N TYR A 300 -36.56 -5.86 -4.16
CA TYR A 300 -36.06 -7.11 -3.56
C TYR A 300 -35.87 -8.21 -4.61
N LYS A 301 -36.84 -8.37 -5.52
CA LYS A 301 -36.77 -9.36 -6.59
C LYS A 301 -35.56 -9.13 -7.50
N LYS A 302 -35.33 -7.89 -7.96
CA LYS A 302 -34.18 -7.56 -8.81
C LYS A 302 -32.86 -7.84 -8.10
N ILE A 303 -32.74 -7.44 -6.82
CA ILE A 303 -31.53 -7.70 -6.02
C ILE A 303 -31.28 -9.22 -5.95
N ALA A 304 -32.30 -10.01 -5.58
CA ALA A 304 -32.16 -11.46 -5.47
C ALA A 304 -31.74 -12.13 -6.79
N GLU A 305 -32.41 -11.81 -7.91
CA GLU A 305 -32.06 -12.34 -9.23
C GLU A 305 -30.60 -12.04 -9.60
N LYS A 306 -30.12 -10.85 -9.27
CA LYS A 306 -28.75 -10.44 -9.56
C LYS A 306 -27.73 -11.15 -8.65
N LEU A 307 -28.03 -11.34 -7.38
CA LEU A 307 -27.18 -12.09 -6.46
C LEU A 307 -27.05 -13.57 -6.87
N ASP A 308 -28.13 -14.19 -7.34
CA ASP A 308 -28.10 -15.56 -7.86
C ASP A 308 -27.15 -15.69 -9.07
N LEU A 309 -27.17 -14.70 -9.98
CA LEU A 309 -26.23 -14.64 -11.11
C LEU A 309 -24.78 -14.48 -10.64
N ASN A 310 -24.51 -13.59 -9.68
CA ASN A 310 -23.17 -13.36 -9.15
C ASN A 310 -22.64 -14.59 -8.41
N LYS A 311 -23.50 -15.27 -7.63
CA LYS A 311 -23.17 -16.51 -6.93
C LYS A 311 -22.78 -17.62 -7.91
N GLY A 312 -23.55 -17.83 -8.97
CA GLY A 312 -23.22 -18.81 -10.01
C GLY A 312 -21.89 -18.50 -10.71
N ARG A 313 -21.61 -17.22 -11.00
CA ARG A 313 -20.32 -16.78 -11.55
C ARG A 313 -19.16 -17.06 -10.59
N TYR A 314 -19.33 -16.74 -9.31
CA TYR A 314 -18.31 -16.97 -8.29
C TYR A 314 -17.98 -18.46 -8.15
N GLU A 315 -19.00 -19.32 -8.09
CA GLU A 315 -18.84 -20.77 -8.01
C GLU A 315 -18.11 -21.32 -9.26
N ALA A 316 -18.49 -20.88 -10.46
CA ALA A 316 -17.83 -21.28 -11.70
C ALA A 316 -16.36 -20.85 -11.77
N ILE A 317 -16.04 -19.62 -11.34
CA ILE A 317 -14.65 -19.13 -11.28
C ILE A 317 -13.83 -19.95 -10.27
N LYS A 318 -14.41 -20.25 -9.12
CA LYS A 318 -13.76 -21.05 -8.07
C LYS A 318 -13.48 -22.48 -8.54
N GLU A 319 -14.41 -23.11 -9.25
CA GLU A 319 -14.23 -24.44 -9.83
C GLU A 319 -13.13 -24.44 -10.89
N LEU A 320 -13.15 -23.47 -11.81
CA LEU A 320 -12.11 -23.31 -12.84
C LEU A 320 -10.72 -23.12 -12.22
N HIS A 321 -10.61 -22.34 -11.14
CA HIS A 321 -9.34 -22.15 -10.44
C HIS A 321 -8.83 -23.46 -9.83
N SER A 322 -9.69 -24.20 -9.14
CA SER A 322 -9.33 -25.51 -8.56
C SER A 322 -8.93 -26.52 -9.64
N GLU A 323 -9.59 -26.51 -10.80
CA GLU A 323 -9.21 -27.36 -11.93
C GLU A 323 -7.84 -26.99 -12.49
N ASN A 324 -7.54 -25.70 -12.61
CA ASN A 324 -6.23 -25.22 -13.07
C ASN A 324 -5.12 -25.57 -12.09
N GLU A 325 -5.36 -25.45 -10.77
CA GLU A 325 -4.40 -25.88 -9.75
C GLU A 325 -4.09 -27.37 -9.87
N ARG A 326 -5.11 -28.23 -10.02
CA ARG A 326 -4.92 -29.67 -10.24
C ARG A 326 -4.13 -29.98 -11.50
N LYS A 327 -4.38 -29.25 -12.59
CA LYS A 327 -3.60 -29.39 -13.84
C LYS A 327 -2.15 -29.00 -13.63
N ALA A 328 -1.89 -27.87 -12.97
CA ALA A 328 -0.54 -27.40 -12.65
C ALA A 328 0.22 -28.39 -11.75
N GLU A 329 -0.44 -28.95 -10.74
CA GLU A 329 0.13 -29.99 -9.87
C GLU A 329 0.47 -31.28 -10.65
N ALA A 330 -0.43 -31.71 -11.54
CA ALA A 330 -0.19 -32.89 -12.38
C ALA A 330 0.97 -32.68 -13.35
N GLU A 331 1.06 -31.52 -13.99
CA GLU A 331 2.17 -31.14 -14.87
C GLU A 331 3.50 -31.08 -14.11
N ALA A 332 3.51 -30.49 -12.91
CA ALA A 332 4.68 -30.47 -12.04
C ALA A 332 5.13 -31.88 -11.61
N ALA A 333 4.19 -32.78 -11.34
CA ALA A 333 4.49 -34.17 -11.00
C ALA A 333 5.10 -34.95 -12.17
N ILE A 334 4.61 -34.73 -13.40
CA ILE A 334 5.17 -35.34 -14.61
C ILE A 334 6.61 -34.85 -14.83
N LEU A 335 6.85 -33.54 -14.73
CA LEU A 335 8.19 -32.96 -14.90
C LEU A 335 9.17 -33.52 -13.87
N LYS A 336 8.76 -33.61 -12.60
CA LYS A 336 9.57 -34.21 -11.55
C LYS A 336 9.88 -35.69 -11.82
N ALA A 337 8.90 -36.46 -12.30
CA ALA A 337 9.12 -37.87 -12.65
C ALA A 337 10.12 -38.02 -13.81
N GLN A 338 10.07 -37.14 -14.82
CA GLN A 338 11.03 -37.11 -15.92
C GLN A 338 12.44 -36.77 -15.43
N GLU A 339 12.57 -35.82 -14.50
CA GLU A 339 13.85 -35.47 -13.89
C GLU A 339 14.41 -36.61 -13.04
N ASP A 340 13.58 -37.28 -12.23
CA ASP A 340 13.97 -38.46 -11.47
C ASP A 340 14.42 -39.62 -12.38
N GLU A 341 13.74 -39.84 -13.52
CA GLU A 341 14.13 -40.85 -14.49
C GLU A 341 15.46 -40.51 -15.17
N LYS A 342 15.68 -39.23 -15.52
CA LYS A 342 16.95 -38.74 -16.06
C LYS A 342 18.08 -38.93 -15.05
N ASN A 343 17.86 -38.54 -13.78
CA ASN A 343 18.84 -38.72 -12.71
C ASN A 343 19.17 -40.20 -12.49
N LYS A 344 18.18 -41.10 -12.52
CA LYS A 344 18.42 -42.55 -12.46
C LYS A 344 19.24 -43.06 -13.63
N LYS A 345 18.98 -42.58 -14.85
CA LYS A 345 19.76 -42.93 -16.05
C LYS A 345 21.21 -42.45 -15.94
N GLU A 346 21.43 -41.24 -15.47
CA GLU A 346 22.77 -40.68 -15.23
C GLU A 346 23.52 -41.44 -14.13
N GLN A 347 22.87 -41.75 -13.01
CA GLN A 347 23.45 -42.57 -11.94
C GLN A 347 23.81 -43.98 -12.43
N LEU A 348 22.95 -44.60 -13.24
CA LEU A 348 23.23 -45.91 -13.82
C LEU A 348 24.42 -45.86 -14.78
N GLN A 349 24.51 -44.82 -15.62
CA GLN A 349 25.67 -44.62 -16.51
C GLN A 349 26.95 -44.44 -15.71
N GLN A 350 26.92 -43.63 -14.65
CA GLN A 350 28.06 -43.41 -13.78
C GLN A 350 28.51 -44.72 -13.12
N TRP A 351 27.56 -45.48 -12.55
CA TRP A 351 27.85 -46.77 -11.94
C TRP A 351 28.47 -47.77 -12.94
N MET A 352 27.96 -47.81 -14.17
CA MET A 352 28.51 -48.67 -15.23
C MET A 352 29.96 -48.31 -15.56
N GLU A 353 30.30 -47.02 -15.59
CA GLU A 353 31.65 -46.55 -15.86
C GLU A 353 32.60 -46.87 -14.69
N ASP A 354 32.16 -46.64 -13.45
CA ASP A 354 32.90 -47.01 -12.25
C ASP A 354 33.18 -48.51 -12.19
N GLN A 355 32.21 -49.35 -12.59
CA GLN A 355 32.39 -50.81 -12.68
C GLN A 355 33.43 -51.21 -13.74
N LYS A 356 33.48 -50.52 -14.89
CA LYS A 356 34.52 -50.78 -15.90
C LYS A 356 35.90 -50.44 -15.35
N VAL A 357 36.04 -49.29 -14.70
CA VAL A 357 37.30 -48.86 -14.07
C VAL A 357 37.73 -49.83 -12.99
N LEU A 358 36.81 -50.27 -12.13
CA LEU A 358 37.09 -51.26 -11.08
C LEU A 358 37.61 -52.57 -11.66
N ARG A 359 36.94 -53.13 -12.68
CA ARG A 359 37.39 -54.36 -13.35
C ARG A 359 38.75 -54.18 -14.04
N ALA A 360 39.00 -53.01 -14.64
CA ALA A 360 40.29 -52.70 -15.24
C ALA A 360 41.40 -52.64 -14.19
N ASN A 361 41.12 -52.05 -13.02
CA ASN A 361 42.05 -52.01 -11.89
C ASN A 361 42.31 -53.41 -11.32
N GLN A 362 41.27 -54.24 -11.13
CA GLN A 362 41.42 -55.63 -10.69
C GLN A 362 42.30 -56.44 -11.65
N ARG A 363 42.07 -56.33 -12.97
CA ARG A 363 42.94 -56.99 -13.97
C ARG A 363 44.38 -56.50 -13.88
N ARG A 364 44.59 -55.21 -13.63
CA ARG A 364 45.93 -54.64 -13.46
C ARG A 364 46.62 -55.20 -12.22
N GLU A 365 45.90 -55.30 -11.09
CA GLU A 365 46.38 -55.90 -9.85
C GLU A 365 46.68 -57.40 -10.01
N GLU A 366 45.81 -58.17 -10.68
CA GLU A 366 46.04 -59.59 -10.98
C GLU A 366 47.28 -59.79 -11.85
N LEU A 367 47.46 -58.97 -12.89
CA LEU A 367 48.66 -59.00 -13.74
C LEU A 367 49.92 -58.65 -12.95
N GLU A 368 49.84 -57.65 -12.06
CA GLU A 368 50.96 -57.24 -11.21
C GLU A 368 51.31 -58.33 -10.19
N ALA A 369 50.31 -58.95 -9.55
CA ALA A 369 50.49 -60.07 -8.63
C ALA A 369 51.06 -61.31 -9.35
N ALA A 370 50.58 -61.63 -10.55
CA ALA A 370 51.12 -62.71 -11.37
C ALA A 370 52.58 -62.42 -11.76
N ALA A 371 52.90 -61.19 -12.15
CA ALA A 371 54.26 -60.76 -12.45
C ALA A 371 55.16 -60.84 -11.20
N ALA A 372 54.68 -60.44 -10.03
CA ALA A 372 55.40 -60.55 -8.76
C ALA A 372 55.67 -62.02 -8.39
N LYS A 373 54.68 -62.90 -8.52
CA LYS A 373 54.84 -64.35 -8.30
C LYS A 373 55.86 -64.96 -9.26
N ALA A 374 55.78 -64.63 -10.56
CA ALA A 374 56.75 -65.10 -11.55
C ALA A 374 58.18 -64.61 -11.24
N ARG A 375 58.34 -63.35 -10.77
CA ARG A 375 59.63 -62.83 -10.30
C ARG A 375 60.15 -63.58 -9.08
N ALA A 376 59.29 -63.90 -8.10
CA ALA A 376 59.65 -64.66 -6.91
C ALA A 376 60.06 -66.11 -7.25
N GLU A 377 59.31 -66.80 -8.12
CA GLU A 377 59.67 -68.14 -8.61
C GLU A 377 60.98 -68.14 -9.40
N ALA A 378 61.19 -67.13 -10.26
CA ALA A 378 62.45 -66.97 -10.97
C ALA A 378 63.63 -66.69 -10.02
N ALA A 379 63.42 -65.91 -8.96
CA ALA A 379 64.43 -65.66 -7.93
C ALA A 379 64.75 -66.94 -7.13
N LEU A 380 63.75 -67.73 -6.77
CA LEU A 380 63.95 -69.02 -6.10
C LEU A 380 64.71 -70.00 -6.99
N ARG A 381 64.35 -70.13 -8.27
CA ARG A 381 65.11 -70.95 -9.24
C ARG A 381 66.57 -70.52 -9.36
N ARG A 382 66.84 -69.21 -9.37
CA ARG A 382 68.21 -68.68 -9.35
C ARG A 382 68.95 -69.06 -8.08
N GLN A 383 68.31 -68.97 -6.91
CA GLN A 383 68.92 -69.41 -5.65
C GLN A 383 69.19 -70.91 -5.63
N GLU A 384 68.25 -71.74 -6.08
CA GLU A 384 68.45 -73.20 -6.18
C GLU A 384 69.59 -73.55 -7.15
N GLU A 385 69.69 -72.82 -8.27
CA GLU A 385 70.76 -72.99 -9.25
C GLU A 385 72.12 -72.52 -8.70
N GLU A 386 72.17 -71.40 -7.99
CA GLU A 386 73.36 -70.92 -7.27
C GLU A 386 73.78 -71.90 -6.17
N GLU A 387 72.86 -72.46 -5.40
CA GLU A 387 73.14 -73.49 -4.40
C GLU A 387 73.63 -74.80 -5.04
N ARG A 388 73.04 -75.21 -6.16
CA ARG A 388 73.49 -76.38 -6.93
C ARG A 388 74.92 -76.17 -7.43
N LEU A 389 75.19 -75.02 -8.04
CA LEU A 389 76.54 -74.64 -8.49
C LEU A 389 77.53 -74.57 -7.34
N LYS A 390 77.10 -74.07 -6.17
CA LYS A 390 77.93 -74.03 -4.95
C LYS A 390 78.23 -75.44 -4.42
N LYS A 391 77.24 -76.33 -4.38
CA LYS A 391 77.45 -77.75 -4.02
C LYS A 391 78.37 -78.46 -5.01
N GLU A 392 78.19 -78.23 -6.31
CA GLU A 392 79.09 -78.76 -7.35
C GLU A 392 80.51 -78.22 -7.20
N ALA A 393 80.66 -76.92 -6.89
CA ALA A 393 81.96 -76.29 -6.60
C ALA A 393 82.61 -76.85 -5.33
N ASP A 394 81.84 -77.05 -4.25
CA ASP A 394 82.30 -77.66 -3.00
C ASP A 394 82.69 -79.13 -3.19
N GLU A 395 81.93 -79.90 -3.98
CA GLU A 395 82.29 -81.26 -4.37
C GLU A 395 83.53 -81.30 -5.27
N ALA A 396 83.65 -80.37 -6.22
CA ALA A 396 84.83 -80.22 -7.06
C ALA A 396 86.05 -79.85 -6.21
N ALA A 397 85.92 -78.92 -5.25
CA ALA A 397 86.94 -78.54 -4.29
C ALA A 397 87.29 -79.72 -3.36
N ALA A 398 86.33 -80.53 -2.92
CA ALA A 398 86.57 -81.75 -2.14
C ALA A 398 87.31 -82.83 -2.97
N LYS A 399 86.96 -82.98 -4.26
CA LYS A 399 87.69 -83.84 -5.21
C LYS A 399 89.10 -83.30 -5.47
N GLU A 400 89.27 -81.98 -5.55
CA GLU A 400 90.57 -81.33 -5.72
C GLU A 400 91.44 -81.44 -4.45
N ALA A 401 90.85 -81.30 -3.26
CA ALA A 401 91.49 -81.51 -1.97
C ALA A 401 91.88 -82.99 -1.77
N LYS A 402 91.07 -83.94 -2.26
CA LYS A 402 91.45 -85.37 -2.33
C LYS A 402 92.60 -85.60 -3.33
N LYS A 403 92.66 -84.88 -4.46
CA LYS A 403 93.80 -84.87 -5.39
C LYS A 403 95.07 -84.26 -4.76
N LYS A 404 94.95 -83.16 -4.01
CA LYS A 404 96.05 -82.52 -3.26
C LYS A 404 96.53 -83.37 -2.09
N LYS A 405 95.65 -84.09 -1.36
CA LYS A 405 96.04 -85.12 -0.37
C LYS A 405 96.73 -86.33 -1.00
N LYS A 406 96.37 -86.73 -2.23
CA LYS A 406 97.10 -87.77 -2.98
C LYS A 406 98.47 -87.29 -3.50
N LYS A 407 98.66 -86.00 -3.79
CA LYS A 407 99.97 -85.43 -4.15
C LYS A 407 100.85 -85.08 -2.93
N GLY A 408 100.26 -84.73 -1.79
CA GLY A 408 100.98 -84.44 -0.54
C GLY A 408 101.41 -85.66 0.28
N LYS A 409 100.96 -86.88 -0.07
CA LYS A 409 101.47 -88.15 0.50
C LYS A 409 102.59 -88.80 -0.32
N LYS A 410 103.18 -88.05 -1.26
CA LYS A 410 104.49 -88.32 -1.85
C LYS A 410 105.42 -87.12 -1.61
N LYS A 411 105.67 -86.84 -0.33
CA LYS A 411 106.98 -86.49 0.19
C LYS A 411 107.00 -86.77 1.68
#